data_AF-A0A6J4EDC5-F1
#
_entry.id   AF-A0A6J4EDC5-F1
#
_cell.length_a   1.000
_cell.length_b   1.000
_cell.length_c   1.000
_cell.angle_alpha   90.00
_cell.angle_beta   90.00
_cell.angle_gamma   90.00
#
_symmetry.space_group_name_H-M   'P 1'
#
loop_
_entity.id
_entity.type
_entity.pdbx_description
1 polymer ?
#
loop_
_entity_poly.entity_id
_entity_poly.type
_entity_poly.pdbx_seq_one_letter_code
_entity_poly.pdbx_strand_id
1 'polypeptide(L)'
;MSTTQEQDVVAAKERAQALKDGYLGALSHFIEVSDRNKDRNKSEEQRALLAAQQKITAYFNFYEEFVGNSNLLGAHENTLWAQGFAEDCLAVLSIMPQTYEWLKKGFDDLELGLDPRPTGAAYANMQRMCIKYLKDELTKPVFQSFESSGLPVYGFCNKERFALSNSSRIIFAFTFGIVFILILLGVVLFNPNPSPFQQFVLRLIAALAAGGVVVMLPGFIELKLGKWLRAGGAVAVFVLVYKSSPSIIEQPEGQIPPAVERAAISTPKM
;
A
#
# COMPACT_ATOMS: atom_id res chain seq x y z
N MET A 1 -18.28 -16.68 -12.08
CA MET A 1 -19.00 -15.42 -11.85
C MET A 1 -18.13 -14.59 -10.93
N SER A 2 -17.46 -13.55 -11.43
CA SER A 2 -16.71 -12.62 -10.57
C SER A 2 -17.73 -11.70 -9.91
N THR A 3 -17.94 -11.86 -8.60
CA THR A 3 -18.52 -10.81 -7.77
C THR A 3 -17.71 -9.54 -8.02
N THR A 4 -18.36 -8.48 -8.51
CA THR A 4 -17.69 -7.21 -8.76
C THR A 4 -17.42 -6.51 -7.42
N GLN A 5 -16.32 -5.76 -7.32
CA GLN A 5 -15.94 -5.00 -6.12
C GLN A 5 -17.10 -4.11 -5.59
N GLU A 6 -18.01 -3.69 -6.46
CA GLU A 6 -19.22 -2.93 -6.11
C GLU A 6 -20.19 -3.72 -5.21
N GLN A 7 -20.37 -5.03 -5.45
CA GLN A 7 -21.26 -5.86 -4.63
C GLN A 7 -20.70 -6.06 -3.22
N ASP A 8 -19.37 -6.19 -3.10
CA ASP A 8 -18.69 -6.29 -1.80
C ASP A 8 -18.81 -4.99 -1.00
N VAL A 9 -18.76 -3.83 -1.66
CA VAL A 9 -18.96 -2.52 -1.04
C VAL A 9 -20.40 -2.34 -0.55
N VAL A 10 -21.40 -2.74 -1.36
CA VAL A 10 -22.81 -2.69 -0.95
C VAL A 10 -23.05 -3.59 0.25
N ALA A 11 -22.56 -4.83 0.22
CA ALA A 11 -22.68 -5.76 1.33
C ALA A 11 -21.99 -5.25 2.61
N ALA A 12 -20.83 -4.60 2.48
CA ALA A 12 -20.14 -3.96 3.59
C ALA A 12 -20.96 -2.81 4.20
N LYS A 13 -21.58 -1.97 3.37
CA LYS A 13 -22.44 -0.87 3.84
C LYS A 13 -23.70 -1.37 4.53
N GLU A 14 -24.35 -2.39 3.97
CA GLU A 14 -25.52 -3.04 4.59
C GLU A 14 -25.16 -3.64 5.95
N ARG A 15 -24.01 -4.33 6.03
CA ARG A 15 -23.51 -4.87 7.30
C ARG A 15 -23.20 -3.79 8.31
N ALA A 16 -22.57 -2.69 7.90
CA ALA A 16 -22.31 -1.54 8.76
C ALA A 16 -23.60 -0.95 9.33
N GLN A 17 -24.62 -0.79 8.48
CA GLN A 17 -25.93 -0.28 8.90
C GLN A 17 -26.61 -1.23 9.88
N ALA A 18 -26.65 -2.53 9.61
CA ALA A 18 -27.23 -3.52 10.51
C ALA A 18 -26.54 -3.55 11.88
N LEU A 19 -25.22 -3.39 11.92
CA LEU A 19 -24.45 -3.28 13.17
C LEU A 19 -24.78 -1.99 13.92
N LYS A 20 -24.92 -0.87 13.21
CA LYS A 20 -25.32 0.42 13.80
C LYS A 20 -26.71 0.33 14.42
N ASP A 21 -27.68 -0.26 13.72
CA ASP A 21 -29.05 -0.44 14.21
C ASP A 21 -29.06 -1.34 15.45
N GLY A 22 -28.27 -2.43 15.44
CA GLY A 22 -28.10 -3.30 16.60
C GLY A 22 -27.47 -2.61 17.81
N TYR A 23 -26.50 -1.72 17.58
CA TYR A 23 -25.90 -0.86 18.60
C TYR A 23 -26.96 0.09 19.21
N LEU A 24 -27.69 0.83 18.38
CA LEU A 24 -28.70 1.79 18.84
C LEU A 24 -29.84 1.10 19.58
N GLY A 25 -30.28 -0.06 19.10
CA GLY A 25 -31.31 -0.87 19.77
C GLY A 25 -30.86 -1.34 21.15
N ALA A 26 -29.61 -1.78 21.29
CA ALA A 26 -29.07 -2.22 22.59
C ALA A 26 -28.91 -1.05 23.58
N LEU A 27 -28.53 0.14 23.08
CA LEU A 27 -28.47 1.36 23.88
C LEU A 27 -29.86 1.76 24.40
N SER A 28 -30.86 1.81 23.52
CA SER A 28 -32.25 2.10 23.90
C SER A 28 -32.78 1.11 24.93
N HIS A 29 -32.51 -0.19 24.73
CA HIS A 29 -32.93 -1.22 25.69
C HIS A 29 -32.31 -1.01 27.08
N PHE A 30 -31.02 -0.67 27.17
CA PHE A 30 -30.39 -0.36 28.45
C PHE A 30 -31.03 0.85 29.13
N ILE A 31 -31.35 1.91 28.37
CA ILE A 31 -32.01 3.10 28.92
C ILE A 31 -33.39 2.72 29.48
N GLU A 32 -34.18 1.95 28.73
CA GLU A 32 -35.50 1.50 29.19
C GLU A 32 -35.44 0.61 30.44
N VAL A 33 -34.41 -0.25 30.55
CA VAL A 33 -34.20 -1.08 31.74
C VAL A 33 -33.81 -0.19 32.93
N SER A 34 -32.92 0.77 32.73
CA SER A 34 -32.44 1.70 33.76
C SER A 34 -33.58 2.61 34.28
N ASP A 35 -34.44 3.10 33.39
CA ASP A 35 -35.57 3.97 33.76
C ASP A 35 -36.68 3.24 34.54
N ARG A 36 -36.89 1.95 34.24
CA ARG A 36 -37.93 1.14 34.91
C ARG A 36 -37.52 0.67 36.30
N ASN A 37 -36.24 0.70 36.63
CA ASN A 37 -35.71 0.03 37.81
C ASN A 37 -35.82 0.88 39.09
N LYS A 38 -37.04 0.98 39.64
CA LYS A 38 -37.26 1.61 40.96
C LYS A 38 -36.64 0.82 42.12
N ASP A 39 -36.38 -0.49 41.94
CA ASP A 39 -35.94 -1.42 42.98
C ASP A 39 -34.46 -1.86 42.85
N ARG A 40 -33.68 -1.29 41.92
CA ARG A 40 -32.25 -1.63 41.69
C ARG A 40 -32.00 -3.14 41.50
N ASN A 41 -32.73 -3.81 40.60
CA ASN A 41 -32.25 -5.11 40.10
C ASN A 41 -30.99 -4.89 39.24
N LYS A 42 -29.84 -4.69 39.90
CA LYS A 42 -28.55 -4.40 39.28
C LYS A 42 -28.16 -5.47 38.25
N SER A 43 -28.60 -6.72 38.42
CA SER A 43 -28.26 -7.81 37.49
C SER A 43 -28.86 -7.64 36.09
N GLU A 44 -30.03 -7.01 35.96
CA GLU A 44 -30.68 -6.82 34.66
C GLU A 44 -30.03 -5.66 33.90
N GLU A 45 -29.80 -4.53 34.59
CA GLU A 45 -29.05 -3.39 34.06
C GLU A 45 -27.64 -3.79 33.62
N GLN A 46 -26.94 -4.60 34.43
CA GLN A 46 -25.61 -5.11 34.08
C GLN A 46 -25.64 -5.93 32.79
N ARG A 47 -26.63 -6.82 32.61
CA ARG A 47 -26.76 -7.61 31.37
C ARG A 47 -27.05 -6.72 30.17
N ALA A 48 -27.93 -5.73 30.32
CA ALA A 48 -28.26 -4.79 29.25
C ALA A 48 -27.04 -3.92 28.87
N LEU A 49 -26.26 -3.47 29.85
CA LEU A 49 -25.04 -2.67 29.60
C LEU A 49 -23.97 -3.48 28.88
N LEU A 50 -23.74 -4.73 29.30
CA LEU A 50 -22.79 -5.63 28.65
C LEU A 50 -23.24 -5.96 27.23
N ALA A 51 -24.55 -6.16 27.00
CA ALA A 51 -25.09 -6.35 25.66
C ALA A 51 -24.87 -5.11 24.77
N ALA A 52 -25.09 -3.90 25.32
CA ALA A 52 -24.80 -2.65 24.61
C ALA A 52 -23.30 -2.53 24.27
N GLN A 53 -22.41 -2.78 25.22
CA GLN A 53 -20.95 -2.78 25.00
C GLN A 53 -20.55 -3.74 23.87
N GLN A 54 -21.10 -4.95 23.85
CA GLN A 54 -20.81 -5.94 22.79
C GLN A 54 -21.24 -5.44 21.41
N LYS A 55 -22.43 -4.83 21.29
CA LYS A 55 -22.92 -4.31 20.01
C LYS A 55 -22.15 -3.06 19.54
N ILE A 56 -21.81 -2.17 20.47
CA ILE A 56 -20.94 -1.01 20.23
C ILE A 56 -19.59 -1.49 19.66
N THR A 57 -18.96 -2.43 20.36
CA THR A 57 -17.64 -2.95 19.98
C THR A 57 -17.69 -3.66 18.63
N ALA A 58 -18.75 -4.42 18.34
CA ALA A 58 -18.94 -5.08 17.05
C ALA A 58 -19.06 -4.06 15.90
N TYR A 59 -19.78 -2.96 16.10
CA TYR A 59 -19.89 -1.89 15.11
C TYR A 59 -18.55 -1.21 14.84
N PHE A 60 -17.80 -0.86 15.89
CA PHE A 60 -16.50 -0.22 15.75
C PHE A 60 -15.43 -1.16 15.15
N ASN A 61 -15.40 -2.42 15.58
CA ASN A 61 -14.45 -3.41 15.07
C ASN A 61 -14.71 -3.75 13.61
N PHE A 62 -15.95 -3.67 13.13
CA PHE A 62 -16.24 -3.88 11.71
C PHE A 62 -15.46 -2.91 10.83
N TYR A 63 -15.46 -1.61 11.14
CA TYR A 63 -14.70 -0.63 10.36
C TYR A 63 -13.18 -0.84 10.51
N GLU A 64 -12.70 -1.14 11.72
CA GLU A 64 -11.28 -1.41 11.96
C GLU A 64 -10.76 -2.62 11.15
N GLU A 65 -11.50 -3.72 11.17
CA GLU A 65 -11.19 -4.94 10.42
C GLU A 65 -11.33 -4.71 8.92
N PHE A 66 -12.35 -3.96 8.50
CA PHE A 66 -12.57 -3.66 7.09
C PHE A 66 -11.42 -2.82 6.52
N VAL A 67 -10.94 -1.80 7.26
CA VAL A 67 -9.73 -1.05 6.86
C VAL A 67 -8.53 -1.99 6.79
N GLY A 68 -8.30 -2.80 7.82
CA GLY A 68 -7.15 -3.72 7.90
C GLY A 68 -7.11 -4.73 6.75
N ASN A 69 -8.29 -5.17 6.29
CA ASN A 69 -8.44 -6.15 5.20
C ASN A 69 -8.64 -5.50 3.82
N SER A 70 -8.72 -4.16 3.73
CA SER A 70 -9.07 -3.44 2.48
C SER A 70 -8.07 -3.64 1.33
N ASN A 71 -6.84 -4.07 1.62
CA ASN A 71 -5.88 -4.50 0.60
C ASN A 71 -6.40 -5.66 -0.27
N LEU A 72 -7.31 -6.48 0.26
CA LEU A 72 -7.91 -7.62 -0.46
C LEU A 72 -8.99 -7.18 -1.46
N LEU A 73 -9.48 -5.94 -1.37
CA LEU A 73 -10.60 -5.44 -2.18
C LEU A 73 -10.17 -4.51 -3.33
N GLY A 74 -8.87 -4.28 -3.53
CA GLY A 74 -8.38 -3.36 -4.58
C GLY A 74 -8.64 -1.87 -4.28
N ALA A 75 -9.08 -1.56 -3.06
CA ALA A 75 -9.47 -0.23 -2.58
C ALA A 75 -8.44 0.89 -2.78
N HIS A 76 -7.15 0.54 -2.92
CA HIS A 76 -6.07 1.50 -3.13
C HIS A 76 -5.98 2.01 -4.58
N GLU A 77 -6.71 1.41 -5.53
CA GLU A 77 -6.67 1.83 -6.93
C GLU A 77 -7.62 3.00 -7.26
N ASN A 78 -8.61 3.27 -6.40
CA ASN A 78 -9.55 4.39 -6.55
C ASN A 78 -9.45 5.38 -5.37
N THR A 79 -8.79 6.51 -5.60
CA THR A 79 -8.56 7.56 -4.60
C THR A 79 -9.85 8.17 -4.06
N LEU A 80 -10.90 8.29 -4.88
CA LEU A 80 -12.19 8.85 -4.47
C LEU A 80 -12.92 7.92 -3.51
N TRP A 81 -12.89 6.60 -3.79
CA TRP A 81 -13.46 5.61 -2.89
C TRP A 81 -12.74 5.60 -1.54
N ALA A 82 -11.39 5.62 -1.57
CA ALA A 82 -10.59 5.62 -0.35
C ALA A 82 -10.84 6.87 0.51
N GLN A 83 -11.03 8.02 -0.12
CA GLN A 83 -11.41 9.24 0.57
C GLN A 83 -12.81 9.11 1.20
N GLY A 84 -13.83 8.68 0.45
CA GLY A 84 -15.19 8.51 0.99
C GLY A 84 -15.22 7.51 2.15
N PHE A 85 -14.45 6.43 2.07
CA PHE A 85 -14.37 5.48 3.17
C PHE A 85 -13.59 6.03 4.38
N ALA A 86 -12.60 6.90 4.16
CA ALA A 86 -11.94 7.62 5.24
C ALA A 86 -12.90 8.60 5.94
N GLU A 87 -13.82 9.23 5.21
CA GLU A 87 -14.90 10.07 5.77
C GLU A 87 -15.86 9.23 6.64
N ASP A 88 -16.23 8.02 6.20
CA ASP A 88 -17.01 7.08 7.01
C ASP A 88 -16.26 6.68 8.30
N CYS A 89 -14.97 6.35 8.21
CA CYS A 89 -14.13 6.07 9.37
C CYS A 89 -14.08 7.26 10.33
N LEU A 90 -13.96 8.48 9.81
CA LEU A 90 -13.94 9.70 10.63
C LEU A 90 -15.26 9.90 11.38
N ALA A 91 -16.39 9.65 10.72
CA ALA A 91 -17.71 9.74 11.34
C ALA A 91 -17.87 8.75 12.51
N VAL A 92 -17.40 7.51 12.34
CA VAL A 92 -17.40 6.49 13.39
C VAL A 92 -16.45 6.85 14.53
N LEU A 93 -15.20 7.24 14.23
CA LEU A 93 -14.25 7.69 15.25
C LEU A 93 -14.82 8.85 16.06
N SER A 94 -15.47 9.83 15.41
CA SER A 94 -16.00 11.04 16.05
C SER A 94 -17.00 10.76 17.19
N ILE A 95 -17.73 9.64 17.13
CA ILE A 95 -18.71 9.28 18.17
C ILE A 95 -18.11 8.41 19.30
N MET A 96 -16.91 7.86 19.12
CA MET A 96 -16.32 6.94 20.10
C MET A 96 -16.06 7.58 21.47
N PRO A 97 -15.50 8.80 21.59
CA PRO A 97 -15.22 9.45 22.87
C PRO A 97 -16.43 9.48 23.80
N GLN A 98 -17.54 10.04 23.31
CA GLN A 98 -18.80 10.12 24.05
C GLN A 98 -19.37 8.73 24.36
N THR A 99 -19.27 7.79 23.42
CA THR A 99 -19.77 6.42 23.61
C THR A 99 -19.02 5.70 24.73
N TYR A 100 -17.69 5.84 24.78
CA TYR A 100 -16.88 5.21 25.81
C TYR A 100 -16.97 5.91 27.16
N GLU A 101 -17.17 7.22 27.20
CA GLU A 101 -17.49 7.94 28.43
C GLU A 101 -18.82 7.47 29.02
N TRP A 102 -19.85 7.30 28.18
CA TRP A 102 -21.13 6.73 28.58
C TRP A 102 -20.99 5.30 29.11
N LEU A 103 -20.25 4.43 28.40
CA LEU A 103 -19.96 3.08 28.87
C LEU A 103 -19.24 3.09 30.22
N LYS A 104 -18.20 3.92 30.35
CA LYS A 104 -17.44 4.03 31.59
C LYS A 104 -18.35 4.43 32.76
N LYS A 105 -19.20 5.43 32.57
CA LYS A 105 -20.16 5.85 33.59
C LYS A 105 -21.09 4.71 34.00
N GLY A 106 -21.65 3.97 33.05
CA GLY A 106 -22.49 2.81 33.35
C GLY A 106 -21.76 1.70 34.11
N PHE A 107 -20.49 1.44 33.77
CA PHE A 107 -19.65 0.47 34.47
C PHE A 107 -19.33 0.90 35.91
N ASP A 108 -19.07 2.19 36.11
CA ASP A 108 -18.81 2.77 37.42
C ASP A 108 -20.08 2.76 38.29
N ASP A 109 -21.24 3.17 37.75
CA ASP A 109 -22.54 3.21 38.44
C ASP A 109 -23.00 1.80 38.88
N LEU A 110 -22.67 0.77 38.09
CA LEU A 110 -22.97 -0.62 38.37
C LEU A 110 -21.86 -1.36 39.14
N GLU A 111 -20.81 -0.65 39.57
CA GLU A 111 -19.70 -1.16 40.37
C GLU A 111 -19.02 -2.40 39.74
N LEU A 112 -18.89 -2.42 38.40
CA LEU A 112 -18.36 -3.59 37.66
C LEU A 112 -16.84 -3.76 37.82
N GLY A 113 -16.12 -2.74 38.28
CA GLY A 113 -14.67 -2.82 38.55
C GLY A 113 -13.80 -2.98 37.30
N LEU A 114 -14.32 -2.64 36.12
CA LEU A 114 -13.63 -2.76 34.83
C LEU A 114 -13.70 -1.44 34.07
N ASP A 115 -12.61 -1.07 33.41
CA ASP A 115 -12.60 0.05 32.46
C ASP A 115 -12.97 -0.47 31.06
N PRO A 116 -14.11 -0.05 30.48
CA PRO A 116 -14.53 -0.55 29.17
C PRO A 116 -13.76 0.08 28.01
N ARG A 117 -12.86 1.05 28.26
CA ARG A 117 -12.12 1.75 27.21
C ARG A 117 -11.08 0.86 26.53
N PRO A 118 -10.90 1.01 25.21
CA PRO A 118 -9.86 0.31 24.47
C PRO A 118 -8.47 0.81 24.86
N THR A 119 -7.44 -0.01 24.64
CA THR A 119 -6.04 0.34 24.93
C THR A 119 -5.11 -0.03 23.77
N GLY A 120 -3.84 0.39 23.86
CA GLY A 120 -2.81 0.03 22.89
C GLY A 120 -3.06 0.61 21.50
N ALA A 121 -3.11 -0.25 20.49
CA ALA A 121 -3.28 0.12 19.08
C ALA A 121 -4.70 -0.11 18.55
N ALA A 122 -5.69 -0.26 19.43
CA ALA A 122 -7.08 -0.38 19.01
C ALA A 122 -7.51 0.81 18.13
N TYR A 123 -8.24 0.50 17.06
CA TYR A 123 -8.75 1.48 16.09
C TYR A 123 -7.68 2.22 15.29
N ALA A 124 -6.42 1.79 15.35
CA ALA A 124 -5.32 2.46 14.67
C ALA A 124 -5.46 2.42 13.15
N ASN A 125 -6.10 1.41 12.56
CA ASN A 125 -6.28 1.34 11.11
C ASN A 125 -7.24 2.43 10.64
N MET A 126 -8.40 2.60 11.28
CA MET A 126 -9.32 3.71 10.99
C MET A 126 -8.62 5.07 11.13
N GLN A 127 -7.85 5.27 12.20
CA GLN A 127 -7.11 6.52 12.42
C GLN A 127 -6.11 6.80 11.29
N ARG A 128 -5.36 5.78 10.87
CA ARG A 128 -4.42 5.89 9.73
C ARG A 128 -5.14 6.18 8.42
N MET A 129 -6.28 5.54 8.19
CA MET A 129 -7.12 5.79 7.01
C MET A 129 -7.52 7.27 6.95
N CYS A 130 -8.00 7.84 8.05
CA CYS A 130 -8.38 9.25 8.11
C CYS A 130 -7.19 10.19 7.82
N ILE A 131 -6.04 10.03 8.49
CA ILE A 131 -4.89 10.94 8.28
C ILE A 131 -4.20 10.75 6.92
N LYS A 132 -4.44 9.63 6.24
CA LYS A 132 -3.87 9.35 4.91
C LYS A 132 -4.66 10.04 3.80
N TYR A 133 -5.99 10.12 3.94
CA TYR A 133 -6.88 10.58 2.86
C TYR A 133 -7.62 11.89 3.16
N LEU A 134 -7.67 12.34 4.43
CA LEU A 134 -8.40 13.55 4.83
C LEU A 134 -7.46 14.66 5.28
N LYS A 135 -7.99 15.89 5.29
CA LYS A 135 -7.27 17.08 5.76
C LYS A 135 -7.15 17.12 7.28
N ASP A 136 -6.08 17.74 7.76
CA ASP A 136 -5.83 18.02 9.19
C ASP A 136 -7.00 18.71 9.89
N GLU A 137 -7.71 19.63 9.20
CA GLU A 137 -8.86 20.37 9.74
C GLU A 137 -10.00 19.45 10.20
N LEU A 138 -10.17 18.30 9.52
CA LEU A 138 -11.18 17.31 9.86
C LEU A 138 -10.69 16.31 10.92
N THR A 139 -9.40 15.97 10.90
CA THR A 139 -8.85 14.90 11.73
C THR A 139 -8.35 15.36 13.10
N LYS A 140 -7.83 16.59 13.21
CA LYS A 140 -7.32 17.15 14.48
C LYS A 140 -8.37 17.22 15.60
N PRO A 141 -9.62 17.65 15.36
CA PRO A 141 -10.63 17.67 16.42
C PRO A 141 -10.92 16.27 16.98
N VAL A 142 -10.95 15.25 16.11
CA VAL A 142 -11.16 13.86 16.53
C VAL A 142 -9.97 13.34 17.32
N PHE A 143 -8.73 13.60 16.86
CA PHE A 143 -7.52 13.26 17.61
C PHE A 143 -7.53 13.87 19.03
N GLN A 144 -7.84 15.16 19.14
CA GLN A 144 -7.89 15.86 20.43
C GLN A 144 -8.96 15.27 21.35
N SER A 145 -10.13 14.93 20.81
CA SER A 145 -11.22 14.31 21.57
C SER A 145 -10.86 12.90 22.08
N PHE A 146 -10.11 12.12 21.29
CA PHE A 146 -9.57 10.83 21.73
C PHE A 146 -8.58 11.03 22.88
N GLU A 147 -7.61 11.93 22.70
CA GLU A 147 -6.58 12.21 23.69
C GLU A 147 -7.19 12.69 25.02
N SER A 148 -8.13 13.64 24.98
CA SER A 148 -8.81 14.14 26.18
C SER A 148 -9.66 13.09 26.89
N SER A 149 -10.16 12.10 26.16
CA SER A 149 -11.00 11.01 26.71
C SER A 149 -10.18 9.79 27.18
N GLY A 150 -8.85 9.85 27.05
CA GLY A 150 -7.95 8.75 27.37
C GLY A 150 -8.08 7.55 26.42
N LEU A 151 -8.51 7.79 25.18
CA LEU A 151 -8.60 6.77 24.13
C LEU A 151 -7.28 6.65 23.35
N PRO A 152 -6.99 5.49 22.75
CA PRO A 152 -5.74 5.26 22.03
C PRO A 152 -5.65 6.14 20.79
N VAL A 153 -4.54 6.86 20.63
CA VAL A 153 -4.25 7.73 19.47
C VAL A 153 -3.13 7.17 18.57
N TYR A 154 -2.80 5.89 18.73
CA TYR A 154 -1.62 5.27 18.10
C TYR A 154 -1.58 5.43 16.58
N GLY A 155 -2.72 5.27 15.89
CA GLY A 155 -2.81 5.39 14.44
C GLY A 155 -2.74 6.84 13.94
N PHE A 156 -3.20 7.80 14.74
CA PHE A 156 -3.03 9.22 14.44
C PHE A 156 -1.54 9.63 14.50
N CYS A 157 -0.80 9.10 15.47
CA CYS A 157 0.61 9.45 15.68
C CYS A 157 1.58 8.66 14.77
N ASN A 158 1.19 7.47 14.31
CA ASN A 158 2.07 6.57 13.55
C ASN A 158 1.51 6.27 12.16
N LYS A 159 1.99 7.03 11.15
CA LYS A 159 1.82 6.70 9.73
C LYS A 159 2.53 5.37 9.44
N GLU A 160 1.93 4.51 8.60
CA GLU A 160 2.56 3.23 8.23
C GLU A 160 3.97 3.44 7.69
N ARG A 161 4.91 2.55 8.03
CA ARG A 161 6.24 2.53 7.43
C ARG A 161 6.07 2.13 5.96
N PHE A 162 6.09 3.12 5.08
CA PHE A 162 5.90 3.02 3.63
C PHE A 162 6.68 1.85 3.00
N ALA A 163 5.96 0.90 2.40
CA ALA A 163 6.41 0.29 1.16
C ALA A 163 6.14 1.30 0.04
N LEU A 164 7.10 1.52 -0.86
CA LEU A 164 6.95 2.44 -2.00
C LEU A 164 5.60 2.22 -2.70
N SER A 165 4.83 3.29 -2.88
CA SER A 165 3.56 3.28 -3.63
C SER A 165 3.79 2.65 -5.01
N ASN A 166 2.87 1.78 -5.46
CA ASN A 166 2.94 1.15 -6.78
C ASN A 166 3.12 2.19 -7.90
N SER A 167 2.52 3.37 -7.77
CA SER A 167 2.68 4.48 -8.74
C SER A 167 4.10 5.03 -8.76
N SER A 168 4.77 5.17 -7.61
CA SER A 168 6.16 5.61 -7.55
C SER A 168 7.11 4.57 -8.14
N ARG A 169 6.85 3.27 -7.93
CA ARG A 169 7.61 2.18 -8.55
C ARG A 169 7.50 2.22 -10.07
N ILE A 170 6.29 2.43 -10.61
CA ILE A 170 6.06 2.55 -12.06
C ILE A 170 6.80 3.77 -12.63
N ILE A 171 6.72 4.92 -11.95
CA ILE A 171 7.43 6.13 -12.39
C ILE A 171 8.94 5.91 -12.37
N PHE A 172 9.50 5.36 -11.28
CA PHE A 172 10.93 5.04 -11.21
C PHE A 172 11.36 4.03 -12.28
N ALA A 173 10.56 2.99 -12.54
CA ALA A 173 10.83 2.00 -13.59
C ALA A 173 10.86 2.64 -14.98
N PHE A 174 9.89 3.51 -15.26
CA PHE A 174 9.75 4.19 -16.54
C PHE A 174 10.87 5.21 -16.76
N THR A 175 11.16 6.03 -15.76
CA THR A 175 12.28 6.99 -15.79
C THR A 175 13.61 6.26 -15.94
N PHE A 176 13.83 5.18 -15.20
CA PHE A 176 15.05 4.37 -15.33
C PHE A 176 15.20 3.77 -16.74
N GLY A 177 14.14 3.18 -17.28
CA GLY A 177 14.14 2.62 -18.64
C GLY A 177 14.43 3.67 -19.72
N ILE A 178 13.76 4.82 -19.68
CA ILE A 178 13.96 5.89 -20.68
C ILE A 178 15.38 6.43 -20.64
N VAL A 179 15.93 6.69 -19.44
CA VAL A 179 17.29 7.22 -19.30
C VAL A 179 18.31 6.26 -19.92
N PHE A 180 18.19 4.95 -19.66
CA PHE A 180 19.10 3.97 -20.26
C PHE A 180 18.96 3.85 -21.78
N ILE A 181 17.74 3.93 -22.32
CA ILE A 181 17.51 3.92 -23.78
C ILE A 181 18.15 5.16 -24.42
N LEU A 182 17.99 6.35 -23.82
CA LEU A 182 18.59 7.59 -24.32
C LEU A 182 20.12 7.55 -24.28
N ILE A 183 20.71 6.98 -23.22
CA ILE A 183 22.15 6.77 -23.12
C ILE A 183 22.64 5.83 -24.23
N LEU A 184 21.99 4.68 -24.42
CA LEU A 184 22.35 3.74 -25.48
C LEU A 184 22.23 4.36 -26.87
N LEU A 185 21.16 5.12 -27.12
CA LEU A 185 20.95 5.83 -28.38
C LEU A 185 22.03 6.89 -28.60
N GLY A 186 22.39 7.65 -27.56
CA GLY A 186 23.48 8.61 -27.62
C GLY A 186 24.81 7.95 -27.99
N VAL A 187 25.15 6.80 -27.36
CA VAL A 187 26.39 6.09 -27.69
C VAL A 187 26.41 5.62 -29.15
N VAL A 188 25.29 5.10 -29.67
CA VAL A 188 25.20 4.67 -31.07
C VAL A 188 25.34 5.84 -32.06
N LEU A 189 24.77 7.00 -31.76
CA LEU A 189 24.81 8.17 -32.63
C LEU A 189 26.20 8.85 -32.66
N PHE A 190 26.90 8.90 -31.51
CA PHE A 190 28.21 9.56 -31.41
C PHE A 190 29.38 8.63 -31.73
N ASN A 191 29.19 7.31 -31.67
CA ASN A 191 30.24 6.34 -31.94
C ASN A 191 29.70 5.10 -32.66
N PRO A 192 29.51 5.17 -33.99
CA PRO A 192 28.93 4.08 -34.78
C PRO A 192 29.84 2.84 -34.88
N ASN A 193 31.14 2.99 -34.60
CA ASN A 193 32.12 1.90 -34.56
C ASN A 193 32.78 1.81 -33.18
N PRO A 194 32.05 1.33 -32.16
CA PRO A 194 32.61 1.21 -30.82
C PRO A 194 33.77 0.21 -30.78
N SER A 195 34.81 0.53 -30.01
CA SER A 195 35.92 -0.39 -29.78
C SER A 195 35.46 -1.68 -29.10
N PRO A 196 36.23 -2.78 -29.17
CA PRO A 196 35.88 -4.04 -28.49
C PRO A 196 35.55 -3.88 -27.00
N PHE A 197 36.29 -3.00 -26.30
CA PHE A 197 36.02 -2.66 -24.90
C PHE A 197 34.70 -1.90 -24.72
N GLN A 198 34.38 -0.96 -25.62
CA GLN A 198 33.11 -0.22 -25.58
C GLN A 198 31.92 -1.15 -25.89
N GLN A 199 32.07 -2.10 -26.82
CA GLN A 199 31.05 -3.12 -27.10
C GLN A 199 30.77 -3.99 -25.86
N PHE A 200 31.82 -4.37 -25.13
CA PHE A 200 31.68 -5.10 -23.86
C PHE A 200 30.92 -4.29 -22.80
N VAL A 201 31.30 -3.03 -22.59
CA VAL A 201 30.66 -2.13 -21.61
C VAL A 201 29.20 -1.87 -21.98
N LEU A 202 28.89 -1.66 -23.27
CA LEU A 202 27.52 -1.46 -23.76
C LEU A 202 26.65 -2.70 -23.54
N ARG A 203 27.17 -3.89 -23.83
CA ARG A 203 26.47 -5.16 -23.57
C ARG A 203 26.17 -5.35 -22.08
N LEU A 204 27.12 -5.01 -21.21
CA LEU A 204 26.94 -5.09 -19.77
C LEU A 204 25.85 -4.11 -19.28
N ILE A 205 25.90 -2.86 -19.75
CA ILE A 205 24.93 -1.82 -19.42
C ILE A 205 23.52 -2.19 -19.91
N ALA A 206 23.39 -2.70 -21.14
CA ALA A 206 22.10 -3.11 -21.70
C ALA A 206 21.48 -4.27 -20.92
N ALA A 207 22.29 -5.25 -20.52
CA ALA A 207 21.82 -6.36 -19.68
C ALA A 207 21.40 -5.91 -18.28
N LEU A 208 22.17 -5.00 -17.65
CA LEU A 208 21.82 -4.42 -16.35
C LEU A 208 20.53 -3.60 -16.42
N ALA A 209 20.34 -2.82 -17.48
CA ALA A 209 19.11 -2.07 -17.72
C ALA A 209 17.90 -3.00 -17.85
N ALA A 210 18.01 -4.07 -18.65
CA ALA A 210 16.94 -5.05 -18.82
C ALA A 210 16.60 -5.78 -17.50
N GLY A 211 17.60 -6.15 -16.70
CA GLY A 211 17.39 -6.69 -15.36
C GLY A 211 16.70 -5.69 -14.42
N GLY A 212 17.10 -4.42 -14.46
CA GLY A 212 16.53 -3.33 -13.66
C GLY A 212 15.05 -3.08 -13.93
N VAL A 213 14.61 -3.13 -15.20
CA VAL A 213 13.18 -3.01 -15.57
C VAL A 213 12.36 -4.15 -14.96
N VAL A 214 12.91 -5.36 -14.93
CA VAL A 214 12.22 -6.56 -14.43
C VAL A 214 12.06 -6.57 -12.91
N VAL A 215 12.97 -5.94 -12.15
CA VAL A 215 12.78 -5.72 -10.69
C VAL A 215 11.46 -5.01 -10.40
N MET A 216 11.00 -4.18 -11.34
CA MET A 216 9.84 -3.33 -11.16
C MET A 216 8.54 -3.94 -11.68
N LEU A 217 8.60 -5.07 -12.40
CA LEU A 217 7.42 -5.79 -12.86
C LEU A 217 6.88 -6.71 -11.74
N PRO A 218 5.58 -6.68 -11.45
CA PRO A 218 4.97 -7.64 -10.52
C PRO A 218 4.97 -9.05 -11.14
N GLY A 219 5.43 -10.04 -10.37
CA GLY A 219 5.55 -11.44 -10.81
C GLY A 219 6.99 -11.98 -10.73
N PHE A 220 7.15 -13.30 -10.67
CA PHE A 220 8.47 -13.94 -10.58
C PHE A 220 8.80 -14.66 -11.89
N ILE A 221 9.81 -14.18 -12.61
CA ILE A 221 10.36 -14.87 -13.78
C ILE A 221 11.41 -15.86 -13.27
N GLU A 222 11.17 -17.16 -13.41
CA GLU A 222 12.09 -18.19 -12.97
C GLU A 222 12.82 -18.80 -14.19
N LEU A 223 14.14 -18.60 -14.28
CA LEU A 223 14.97 -19.28 -15.28
C LEU A 223 15.79 -20.40 -14.61
N LYS A 224 15.61 -21.62 -15.11
CA LYS A 224 16.42 -22.78 -14.74
C LYS A 224 17.52 -22.98 -15.79
N LEU A 225 18.77 -22.70 -15.41
CA LEU A 225 19.94 -22.95 -16.25
C LEU A 225 20.65 -24.21 -15.75
N GLY A 226 20.33 -25.35 -16.38
CA GLY A 226 20.85 -26.66 -15.97
C GLY A 226 20.30 -27.13 -14.61
N LYS A 227 20.98 -28.09 -13.97
CA LYS A 227 20.57 -28.65 -12.65
C LYS A 227 21.04 -27.80 -11.44
N TRP A 228 21.93 -26.81 -11.65
CA TRP A 228 22.70 -26.18 -10.56
C TRP A 228 22.46 -24.68 -10.38
N LEU A 229 21.84 -23.99 -11.36
CA LEU A 229 21.64 -22.55 -11.29
C LEU A 229 20.17 -22.17 -11.51
N ARG A 230 19.58 -21.58 -10.46
CA ARG A 230 18.22 -21.07 -10.43
C ARG A 230 18.29 -19.55 -10.25
N ALA A 231 18.03 -18.80 -11.31
CA ALA A 231 18.00 -17.35 -11.26
C ALA A 231 16.55 -16.88 -11.34
N GLY A 232 16.16 -15.98 -10.44
CA GLY A 232 14.81 -15.42 -10.35
C GLY A 232 14.78 -13.93 -10.65
N GLY A 233 13.68 -13.46 -11.22
CA GLY A 233 13.38 -12.04 -11.45
C GLY A 233 14.45 -11.35 -12.31
N ALA A 234 15.02 -10.27 -11.77
CA ALA A 234 15.98 -9.42 -12.46
C ALA A 234 17.27 -10.13 -12.89
N VAL A 235 17.76 -11.05 -12.07
CA VAL A 235 19.00 -11.79 -12.33
C VAL A 235 18.82 -12.73 -13.52
N ALA A 236 17.64 -13.35 -13.64
CA ALA A 236 17.28 -14.18 -14.78
C ALA A 236 17.34 -13.40 -16.10
N VAL A 237 16.68 -12.24 -16.14
CA VAL A 237 16.63 -11.43 -17.37
C VAL A 237 17.99 -10.81 -17.70
N PHE A 238 18.75 -10.36 -16.70
CA PHE A 238 20.14 -9.94 -16.91
C PHE A 238 20.96 -11.02 -17.62
N VAL A 239 20.93 -12.26 -17.12
CA VAL A 239 21.71 -13.37 -17.71
C VAL A 239 21.25 -13.69 -19.13
N LEU A 240 19.94 -13.67 -19.38
CA LEU A 240 19.37 -13.96 -20.70
C LEU A 240 19.79 -12.90 -21.73
N VAL A 241 19.64 -11.61 -21.41
CA VAL A 241 20.01 -10.51 -22.30
C VAL A 241 21.52 -10.46 -22.51
N TYR A 242 22.30 -10.64 -21.44
CA TYR A 242 23.75 -10.69 -21.53
C TYR A 242 24.19 -11.82 -22.46
N LYS A 243 23.65 -13.03 -22.36
CA LYS A 243 24.06 -14.16 -23.20
C LYS A 243 23.57 -14.08 -24.65
N SER A 244 22.36 -13.57 -24.89
CA SER A 244 21.78 -13.48 -26.24
C SER A 244 22.32 -12.30 -27.06
N SER A 245 23.03 -11.37 -26.43
CA SER A 245 23.66 -10.25 -27.15
C SER A 245 24.79 -10.76 -28.08
N PRO A 246 24.84 -10.29 -29.35
CA PRO A 246 25.80 -10.75 -30.34
C PRO A 246 27.25 -10.59 -29.86
N SER A 247 28.13 -11.47 -30.33
CA SER A 247 29.57 -11.45 -30.01
C SER A 247 30.23 -10.17 -30.50
N ILE A 248 31.26 -9.74 -29.78
CA ILE A 248 32.12 -8.63 -30.18
C ILE A 248 32.54 -8.88 -31.63
N ILE A 249 32.29 -7.90 -32.50
CA ILE A 249 32.77 -7.99 -33.88
C ILE A 249 34.27 -7.68 -33.81
N GLU A 250 35.10 -8.72 -33.84
CA GLU A 250 36.53 -8.56 -34.10
C GLU A 250 36.66 -8.04 -35.53
N GLN A 251 37.09 -6.78 -35.69
CA GLN A 251 37.53 -6.33 -37.00
C GLN A 251 38.79 -7.12 -37.35
N PRO A 252 38.85 -7.79 -38.51
CA PRO A 252 40.06 -8.49 -38.91
C PRO A 252 41.21 -7.45 -39.01
N GLU A 253 42.30 -7.70 -38.29
CA GLU A 253 43.54 -6.94 -38.45
C GLU A 253 43.95 -7.02 -39.92
N GLY A 254 43.87 -5.90 -40.64
CA GLY A 254 44.40 -5.82 -42.00
C GLY A 254 43.59 -5.07 -43.05
N GLN A 255 42.47 -4.42 -42.73
CA GLN A 255 41.78 -3.58 -43.71
C GLN A 255 42.26 -2.13 -43.61
N ILE A 256 43.28 -1.81 -44.40
CA ILE A 256 43.75 -0.44 -44.61
C ILE A 256 42.54 0.40 -45.07
N PRO A 257 42.25 1.56 -44.44
CA PRO A 257 41.16 2.42 -44.89
C PRO A 257 41.35 2.81 -46.36
N PRO A 258 40.28 2.89 -47.18
CA PRO A 258 40.37 3.26 -48.61
C PRO A 258 40.99 4.65 -48.85
N ALA A 259 41.19 5.45 -47.80
CA ALA A 259 41.89 6.73 -47.84
C ALA A 259 43.42 6.58 -48.02
N VAL A 260 44.05 5.50 -47.57
CA VAL A 260 45.52 5.31 -47.65
C VAL A 260 45.94 4.76 -49.02
N GLU A 261 45.10 3.94 -49.66
CA GLU A 261 45.36 3.39 -51.01
C GLU A 261 45.35 4.50 -52.09
N ARG A 262 44.51 5.53 -51.93
CA ARG A 262 44.50 6.68 -52.85
C ARG A 262 45.74 7.57 -52.74
N ALA A 263 46.39 7.61 -51.57
CA ALA A 263 47.63 8.37 -51.37
C ALA A 263 48.87 7.64 -51.91
N ALA A 264 48.85 6.31 -51.93
CA ALA A 264 49.97 5.51 -52.44
C ALA A 264 50.06 5.46 -53.97
N ILE A 265 48.96 5.76 -54.68
CA ILE A 265 48.90 5.68 -56.16
C ILE A 265 49.21 7.04 -56.82
N SER A 266 49.24 8.16 -56.07
CA SER A 266 49.39 9.52 -56.64
C SER A 266 50.80 10.10 -56.65
N THR A 267 51.85 9.32 -56.36
CA THR A 267 53.24 9.77 -56.57
C THR A 267 53.78 9.23 -57.90
N PRO A 268 53.83 10.03 -58.98
CA PRO A 268 54.66 9.69 -60.12
C PRO A 268 56.14 9.74 -59.71
N LYS A 269 56.86 8.64 -59.97
CA LYS A 269 58.32 8.64 -60.06
C LYS A 269 58.74 9.58 -61.20
N MET A 270 59.86 10.27 -60.97
CA MET A 270 60.57 11.20 -61.87
C MET A 270 60.36 10.99 -63.37
#